data_AF-A0A1T4RCQ9-F1
#
_entry.id   AF-A0A1T4RCQ9-F1
#
_cell.length_a   1.000
_cell.length_b   1.000
_cell.length_c   1.000
_cell.angle_alpha   90.00
_cell.angle_beta   90.00
_cell.angle_gamma   90.00
#
_symmetry.space_group_name_H-M   'P 1'
#
loop_
_entity.id
_entity.type
_entity.pdbx_description
1 polymer ?
#
loop_
_entity_poly.entity_id
_entity_poly.type
_entity_poly.pdbx_seq_one_letter_code
_entity_poly.pdbx_strand_id
1 'polypeptide(L)'
;MKLKTALSGREKKEIIDITALNFDNELFHNDEGEYLKQKSYEVAVISTKGVLALGKIFKDVFDKLGNSKIGTYEKWINFNGFNKRTALRYRKKYELYMLVNENRKEQIALMPFDLIEKLANNIEENIKLINEGISIEELKNRLLMNKNLIIEKEAENTEFNFNIFKNLKKELKTLDSEKQQKVKVLLEEIEKVING
;
A
#
# COMPACT_ATOMS: atom_id res chain seq x y z
N MET A 1 -30.02 20.99 -5.08
CA MET A 1 -30.39 21.60 -3.77
C MET A 1 -30.54 20.61 -2.60
N LYS A 2 -30.60 19.27 -2.81
CA LYS A 2 -30.85 18.29 -1.72
C LYS A 2 -29.61 17.68 -1.02
N LEU A 3 -28.38 18.05 -1.40
CA LEU A 3 -27.15 17.44 -0.84
C LEU A 3 -26.57 18.17 0.40
N LYS A 4 -26.98 19.41 0.67
CA LYS A 4 -26.37 20.23 1.74
C LYS A 4 -26.93 19.95 3.14
N THR A 5 -28.14 19.39 3.24
CA THR A 5 -28.91 19.41 4.49
C THR A 5 -28.65 18.21 5.41
N ALA A 6 -27.91 17.19 4.98
CA ALA A 6 -27.72 15.95 5.75
C ALA A 6 -26.47 15.93 6.64
N LEU A 7 -25.62 16.96 6.62
CA LEU A 7 -24.25 16.91 7.16
C LEU A 7 -24.01 17.68 8.48
N SER A 8 -25.00 18.38 9.04
CA SER A 8 -24.75 19.34 10.15
C SER A 8 -25.17 18.90 11.55
N GLY A 9 -25.51 17.62 11.79
CA GLY A 9 -26.19 17.22 13.03
C GLY A 9 -25.49 16.18 13.91
N ARG A 10 -24.24 15.79 13.64
CA ARG A 10 -23.52 14.84 14.49
C ARG A 10 -22.28 15.51 15.05
N GLU A 11 -22.15 15.54 16.38
CA GLU A 11 -20.84 15.73 17.01
C GLU A 11 -19.88 14.72 16.38
N LYS A 12 -18.95 15.24 15.57
CA LYS A 12 -17.99 14.40 14.86
C LYS A 12 -16.95 14.00 15.89
N LYS A 13 -17.12 12.81 16.47
CA LYS A 13 -15.98 12.12 17.06
C LYS A 13 -14.89 12.07 15.98
N GLU A 14 -13.72 12.63 16.30
CA GLU A 14 -12.60 12.61 15.38
C GLU A 14 -12.23 11.15 15.07
N ILE A 15 -11.88 10.88 13.81
CA ILE A 15 -11.51 9.52 13.37
C ILE A 15 -10.15 9.10 13.95
N ILE A 16 -9.35 10.09 14.35
CA ILE A 16 -7.98 9.96 14.84
C ILE A 16 -7.84 10.86 16.07
N ASP A 17 -7.28 10.32 17.14
CA ASP A 17 -6.73 11.03 18.29
C ASP A 17 -5.26 11.39 18.03
N ILE A 18 -4.83 12.56 18.48
CA ILE A 18 -3.44 13.00 18.36
C ILE A 18 -2.48 12.03 19.05
N THR A 19 -2.90 11.36 20.13
CA THR A 19 -2.07 10.37 20.85
C THR A 19 -1.83 9.09 20.05
N ALA A 20 -2.61 8.85 18.99
CA ALA A 20 -2.42 7.71 18.11
C ALA A 20 -1.28 7.93 17.08
N LEU A 21 -0.78 9.16 16.96
CA LEU A 21 0.36 9.49 16.09
C LEU A 21 1.68 9.31 16.84
N ASN A 22 2.66 8.73 16.15
CA ASN A 22 4.01 8.64 16.67
C ASN A 22 4.82 9.88 16.27
N PHE A 23 5.23 10.66 17.27
CA PHE A 23 6.08 11.84 17.12
C PHE A 23 7.50 11.62 17.66
N ASP A 24 7.94 10.37 17.83
CA ASP A 24 9.30 9.99 18.20
C ASP A 24 10.24 10.19 16.99
N ASN A 25 10.56 11.46 16.73
CA ASN A 25 11.47 11.88 15.67
C ASN A 25 12.13 13.20 16.07
N GLU A 26 13.44 13.32 15.84
CA GLU A 26 14.24 14.51 16.18
C GLU A 26 13.69 15.81 15.60
N LEU A 27 12.97 15.74 14.46
CA LEU A 27 12.27 16.89 13.86
C LEU A 27 11.35 17.62 14.84
N PHE A 28 10.78 16.91 15.81
CA PHE A 28 9.81 17.45 16.77
C PHE A 28 10.42 17.87 18.12
N HIS A 29 11.75 17.82 18.27
CA HIS A 29 12.44 18.10 19.55
C HIS A 29 13.01 19.53 19.65
N ASN A 30 12.74 20.37 18.65
CA ASN A 30 13.14 21.78 18.64
C ASN A 30 12.00 22.70 19.14
N ASP A 31 12.26 24.01 19.19
CA ASP A 31 11.29 25.02 19.65
C ASP A 31 10.02 25.09 18.78
N GLU A 32 10.08 24.61 17.54
CA GLU A 32 8.95 24.54 16.61
C GLU A 32 8.20 23.19 16.68
N GLY A 33 8.67 22.25 17.51
CA GLY A 33 8.22 20.87 17.54
C GLY A 33 6.73 20.71 17.80
N GLU A 34 6.18 21.45 18.76
CA GLU A 34 4.73 21.42 19.06
C GLU A 34 3.87 21.95 17.90
N TYR A 35 4.34 23.00 17.22
CA TYR A 35 3.67 23.51 16.03
C TYR A 35 3.68 22.47 14.91
N LEU A 36 4.82 21.81 14.68
CA LEU A 36 4.93 20.74 13.70
C LEU A 36 4.04 19.54 14.04
N LYS A 37 3.99 19.10 15.31
CA LYS A 37 3.07 18.03 15.76
C LYS A 37 1.61 18.39 15.48
N GLN A 38 1.20 19.61 15.79
CA GLN A 38 -0.16 20.10 15.51
C GLN A 38 -0.47 20.07 14.01
N LYS A 39 0.44 20.55 13.16
CA LYS A 39 0.25 20.54 11.70
C LYS A 39 0.28 19.14 11.10
N SER A 40 1.13 18.26 11.62
CA SER A 40 1.12 16.85 11.25
C SER A 40 -0.19 16.16 11.62
N TYR A 41 -0.77 16.49 12.78
CA TYR A 41 -2.10 15.99 13.17
C TYR A 41 -3.19 16.48 12.22
N GLU A 42 -3.23 17.78 11.90
CA GLU A 42 -4.17 18.34 10.91
C GLU A 42 -4.08 17.61 9.57
N VAL A 43 -2.86 17.37 9.08
CA VAL A 43 -2.61 16.62 7.84
C VAL A 43 -3.12 15.18 7.94
N ALA A 44 -2.84 14.48 9.05
CA ALA A 44 -3.30 13.11 9.25
C ALA A 44 -4.83 13.00 9.26
N VAL A 45 -5.51 13.94 9.94
CA VAL A 45 -6.97 14.00 10.02
C VAL A 45 -7.58 14.26 8.64
N ILE A 46 -7.09 15.26 7.89
CA ILE A 46 -7.61 15.62 6.57
C ILE A 46 -7.37 14.49 5.57
N SER A 47 -6.14 13.99 5.49
CA SER A 47 -5.75 12.93 4.55
C SER A 47 -6.56 11.66 4.79
N THR A 48 -6.71 11.24 6.04
CA THR A 48 -7.50 10.06 6.41
C THR A 48 -8.97 10.21 6.08
N LYS A 49 -9.59 11.34 6.43
CA LYS A 49 -10.98 11.65 6.08
C LYS A 49 -11.18 11.59 4.56
N GLY A 50 -10.26 12.18 3.78
CA GLY A 50 -10.29 12.15 2.32
C GLY A 50 -10.17 10.74 1.73
N VAL A 51 -9.19 9.96 2.20
CA VAL A 51 -8.94 8.58 1.75
C VAL A 51 -10.17 7.69 2.00
N LEU A 52 -10.77 7.75 3.19
CA LEU A 52 -11.94 6.92 3.51
C LEU A 52 -13.18 7.34 2.70
N ALA A 53 -13.39 8.65 2.53
CA ALA A 53 -14.49 9.16 1.71
C ALA A 53 -14.38 8.72 0.25
N LEU A 54 -13.18 8.86 -0.34
CA LEU A 54 -12.91 8.39 -1.71
C LEU A 54 -12.99 6.87 -1.80
N GLY A 55 -12.46 6.14 -0.82
CA GLY A 55 -12.54 4.69 -0.74
C GLY A 55 -13.97 4.17 -0.78
N LYS A 56 -14.88 4.82 -0.03
CA LYS A 56 -16.33 4.54 -0.09
C LYS A 56 -16.90 4.75 -1.50
N ILE A 57 -16.65 5.91 -2.10
CA ILE A 57 -17.17 6.22 -3.44
C ILE A 57 -16.65 5.20 -4.46
N PHE A 58 -15.36 4.89 -4.43
CA PHE A 58 -14.75 3.92 -5.32
C PHE A 58 -15.31 2.51 -5.10
N LYS A 59 -15.61 2.13 -3.85
CA LYS A 59 -16.29 0.87 -3.52
C LYS A 59 -17.69 0.82 -4.14
N ASP A 60 -18.50 1.85 -3.89
CA ASP A 60 -19.89 1.95 -4.37
C ASP A 60 -19.94 1.85 -5.91
N VAL A 61 -19.04 2.55 -6.62
CA VAL A 61 -18.98 2.52 -8.09
C VAL A 61 -18.48 1.17 -8.61
N PHE A 62 -17.45 0.59 -7.99
CA PHE A 62 -16.93 -0.72 -8.40
C PHE A 62 -17.94 -1.84 -8.14
N ASP A 63 -18.69 -1.81 -7.05
CA ASP A 63 -19.71 -2.84 -6.80
C ASP A 63 -20.79 -2.83 -7.87
N LYS A 64 -21.09 -1.64 -8.41
CA LYS A 64 -22.05 -1.48 -9.50
C LYS A 64 -21.47 -1.78 -10.89
N LEU A 65 -20.21 -1.42 -11.15
CA LEU A 65 -19.65 -1.34 -12.51
C LEU A 65 -18.32 -2.08 -12.71
N GLY A 66 -17.73 -2.65 -11.65
CA GLY A 66 -16.43 -3.31 -11.66
C GLY A 66 -16.37 -4.54 -12.57
N ASN A 67 -17.49 -5.26 -12.69
CA ASN A 67 -17.63 -6.43 -13.56
C ASN A 67 -18.05 -6.08 -15.01
N SER A 68 -18.05 -4.79 -15.38
CA SER A 68 -18.39 -4.40 -16.75
C SER A 68 -17.29 -4.82 -17.73
N LYS A 69 -17.67 -5.51 -18.82
CA LYS A 69 -16.75 -5.97 -19.87
C LYS A 69 -15.99 -4.84 -20.59
N ILE A 70 -16.40 -3.59 -20.38
CA ILE A 70 -15.89 -2.40 -21.10
C ILE A 70 -14.90 -1.59 -20.23
N GLY A 71 -14.64 -2.03 -18.99
CA GLY A 71 -13.73 -1.33 -18.08
C GLY A 71 -14.26 0.03 -17.63
N THR A 72 -15.58 0.18 -17.51
CA THR A 72 -16.24 1.46 -17.19
C THR A 72 -15.75 2.05 -15.87
N TYR A 73 -15.50 1.19 -14.87
CA TYR A 73 -14.92 1.61 -13.59
C TYR A 73 -13.54 2.27 -13.78
N GLU A 74 -12.65 1.65 -14.57
CA GLU A 74 -11.29 2.17 -14.78
C GLU A 74 -11.29 3.50 -15.54
N LYS A 75 -12.14 3.62 -16.56
CA LYS A 75 -12.32 4.87 -17.31
C LYS A 75 -12.85 5.99 -16.39
N TRP A 76 -13.82 5.67 -15.53
CA TRP A 76 -14.37 6.65 -14.58
C TRP A 76 -13.34 7.07 -13.54
N ILE A 77 -12.55 6.14 -12.99
CA ILE A 77 -11.46 6.44 -12.06
C ILE A 77 -10.42 7.36 -12.71
N ASN A 78 -9.99 7.06 -13.94
CA ASN A 78 -9.03 7.88 -14.68
C ASN A 78 -9.59 9.27 -15.00
N PHE A 79 -10.87 9.37 -15.38
CA PHE A 79 -11.54 10.66 -15.62
C PHE A 79 -11.51 11.57 -14.38
N ASN A 80 -11.59 10.99 -13.18
CA ASN A 80 -11.51 11.72 -11.92
C ASN A 80 -10.06 11.97 -11.43
N GLY A 81 -9.04 11.70 -12.25
CA GLY A 81 -7.65 11.99 -11.94
C GLY A 81 -6.95 10.97 -11.04
N PHE A 82 -7.55 9.79 -10.83
CA PHE A 82 -6.96 8.72 -10.03
C PHE A 82 -6.45 7.60 -10.91
N ASN A 83 -5.32 6.98 -10.52
CA ASN A 83 -4.90 5.73 -11.14
C ASN A 83 -5.55 4.52 -10.45
N LYS A 84 -5.62 3.40 -11.17
CA LYS A 84 -6.21 2.14 -10.69
C LYS A 84 -5.62 1.66 -9.36
N ARG A 85 -4.30 1.79 -9.17
CA ARG A 85 -3.62 1.33 -7.94
C ARG A 85 -4.06 2.13 -6.72
N THR A 86 -4.14 3.46 -6.83
CA THR A 86 -4.58 4.35 -5.76
C THR A 86 -6.04 4.10 -5.42
N ALA A 87 -6.90 3.96 -6.44
CA ALA A 87 -8.30 3.65 -6.23
C ALA A 87 -8.52 2.29 -5.53
N LEU A 88 -7.74 1.28 -5.91
CA LEU A 88 -7.74 -0.03 -5.25
C LEU A 88 -7.30 0.06 -3.78
N ARG A 89 -6.22 0.79 -3.50
CA ARG A 89 -5.72 1.02 -2.13
C ARG A 89 -6.78 1.67 -1.24
N TYR A 90 -7.45 2.70 -1.74
CA TYR A 90 -8.47 3.42 -0.99
C TYR A 90 -9.70 2.54 -0.74
N ARG A 91 -10.15 1.77 -1.75
CA ARG A 91 -11.19 0.74 -1.59
C ARG A 91 -10.85 -0.25 -0.49
N LYS A 92 -9.68 -0.91 -0.59
CA LYS A 92 -9.25 -1.92 0.38
C LYS A 92 -9.19 -1.36 1.81
N LYS A 93 -8.68 -0.13 1.96
CA LYS A 93 -8.62 0.54 3.26
C LYS A 93 -10.01 0.81 3.83
N TYR A 94 -10.94 1.30 3.01
CA TYR A 94 -12.33 1.50 3.41
C TYR A 94 -13.04 0.18 3.76
N GLU A 95 -12.85 -0.87 2.96
CA GLU A 95 -13.41 -2.20 3.22
C GLU A 95 -12.95 -2.73 4.59
N LEU A 96 -11.64 -2.71 4.86
CA LEU A 96 -11.11 -3.12 6.17
C LEU A 96 -11.65 -2.24 7.31
N TYR A 97 -11.71 -0.93 7.10
CA TYR A 97 -12.25 0.01 8.10
C TYR A 97 -13.70 -0.30 8.48
N MET A 98 -14.50 -0.81 7.54
CA MET A 98 -15.89 -1.19 7.78
C MET A 98 -16.06 -2.57 8.42
N LEU A 99 -15.06 -3.45 8.31
CA LEU A 99 -15.13 -4.83 8.80
C LEU A 99 -14.59 -5.01 10.23
N VAL A 100 -13.80 -4.06 10.72
CA VAL A 100 -13.26 -4.10 12.09
C VAL A 100 -14.20 -3.45 13.11
N ASN A 101 -14.01 -3.79 14.38
CA ASN A 101 -14.73 -3.18 15.50
C ASN A 101 -14.46 -1.67 15.60
N GLU A 102 -15.42 -0.90 16.13
CA GLU A 102 -15.31 0.56 16.25
C GLU A 102 -14.03 1.02 16.97
N ASN A 103 -13.60 0.31 18.01
CA ASN A 103 -12.37 0.61 18.76
C ASN A 103 -11.08 0.31 17.99
N ARG A 104 -11.16 -0.30 16.80
CA ARG A 104 -10.02 -0.61 15.92
C ARG A 104 -10.00 0.25 14.66
N LYS A 105 -11.03 1.05 14.42
CA LYS A 105 -11.16 1.85 13.21
C LYS A 105 -10.04 2.87 13.03
N GLU A 106 -9.63 3.53 14.12
CA GLU A 106 -8.50 4.48 14.12
C GLU A 106 -7.20 3.82 13.65
N GLN A 107 -6.90 2.62 14.15
CA GLN A 107 -5.74 1.83 13.74
C GLN A 107 -5.75 1.57 12.23
N ILE A 108 -6.90 1.19 11.66
CA ILE A 108 -7.03 1.01 10.21
C ILE A 108 -6.89 2.34 9.47
N ALA A 109 -7.47 3.41 10.01
CA ALA A 109 -7.43 4.73 9.40
C ALA A 109 -6.00 5.27 9.26
N LEU A 110 -5.14 5.00 10.25
CA LEU A 110 -3.72 5.38 10.26
C LEU A 110 -2.80 4.38 9.55
N MET A 111 -3.30 3.19 9.19
CA MET A 111 -2.48 2.13 8.64
C MET A 111 -1.84 2.49 7.27
N PRO A 112 -0.55 2.20 7.06
CA PRO A 112 0.12 2.38 5.76
C PRO A 112 -0.49 1.49 4.66
N PHE A 113 -0.55 2.01 3.43
CA PHE A 113 -1.16 1.28 2.32
C PHE A 113 -0.48 -0.03 1.97
N ASP A 114 0.84 -0.13 2.15
CA ASP A 114 1.56 -1.37 1.87
C ASP A 114 1.18 -2.49 2.86
N LEU A 115 0.78 -2.13 4.09
CA LEU A 115 0.26 -3.08 5.05
C LEU A 115 -1.17 -3.49 4.70
N ILE A 116 -2.02 -2.52 4.32
CA ILE A 116 -3.39 -2.76 3.83
C ILE A 116 -3.40 -3.73 2.64
N GLU A 117 -2.45 -3.57 1.70
CA GLU A 117 -2.33 -4.46 0.55
C GLU A 117 -2.00 -5.90 0.95
N LYS A 118 -1.12 -6.09 1.94
CA LYS A 118 -0.77 -7.42 2.48
C LYS A 118 -1.92 -8.08 3.22
N LEU A 119 -2.69 -7.32 4.00
CA LEU A 119 -3.83 -7.84 4.77
C LEU A 119 -4.92 -8.42 3.87
N ALA A 120 -5.10 -7.84 2.68
CA ALA A 120 -6.10 -8.27 1.72
C ALA A 120 -5.91 -9.71 1.21
N ASN A 121 -4.73 -10.33 1.40
CA ASN A 121 -4.49 -11.71 0.96
C ASN A 121 -5.14 -12.76 1.88
N ASN A 122 -5.41 -12.42 3.14
CA ASN A 122 -6.09 -13.30 4.09
C ASN A 122 -6.97 -12.45 5.04
N ILE A 123 -8.00 -11.84 4.46
CA ILE A 123 -8.76 -10.77 5.10
C ILE A 123 -9.49 -11.23 6.37
N GLU A 124 -10.07 -12.43 6.36
CA GLU A 124 -10.86 -12.95 7.49
C GLU A 124 -10.01 -13.18 8.74
N GLU A 125 -8.89 -13.89 8.61
CA GLU A 125 -7.98 -14.15 9.73
C GLU A 125 -7.39 -12.83 10.26
N ASN A 126 -6.98 -11.94 9.36
CA ASN A 126 -6.42 -10.64 9.73
C ASN A 126 -7.43 -9.77 10.48
N ILE A 127 -8.69 -9.73 10.06
CA ILE A 127 -9.75 -9.00 10.77
C ILE A 127 -9.93 -9.53 12.18
N LYS A 128 -9.94 -10.87 12.35
CA LYS A 128 -10.07 -11.48 13.68
C LYS A 128 -8.97 -11.00 14.63
N LEU A 129 -7.73 -11.04 14.19
CA LEU A 129 -6.57 -10.61 14.98
C LEU A 129 -6.60 -9.10 15.31
N ILE A 130 -6.99 -8.28 14.34
CA ILE A 130 -7.17 -6.84 14.54
C ILE A 130 -8.23 -6.58 15.61
N ASN A 131 -9.34 -7.31 15.56
CA ASN A 131 -10.40 -7.18 16.56
C ASN A 131 -9.95 -7.65 17.95
N GLU A 132 -9.15 -8.72 18.03
CA GLU A 132 -8.50 -9.21 19.26
C GLU A 132 -7.48 -8.21 19.84
N GLY A 133 -6.94 -7.31 19.01
CA GLY A 133 -6.15 -6.17 19.46
C GLY A 133 -4.66 -6.23 19.20
N ILE A 134 -4.26 -6.98 18.18
CA ILE A 134 -2.89 -6.96 17.68
C ILE A 134 -2.46 -5.53 17.32
N SER A 135 -1.26 -5.14 17.75
CA SER A 135 -0.67 -3.87 17.37
C SER A 135 -0.28 -3.85 15.89
N ILE A 136 -0.11 -2.66 15.32
CA ILE A 136 0.37 -2.52 13.93
C ILE A 136 1.75 -3.18 13.77
N GLU A 137 2.61 -3.09 14.78
CA GLU A 137 3.97 -3.61 14.72
C GLU A 137 4.01 -5.14 14.78
N GLU A 138 3.24 -5.75 15.68
CA GLU A 138 3.06 -7.21 15.70
C GLU A 138 2.46 -7.72 14.40
N LEU A 139 1.47 -7.00 13.84
CA LEU A 139 0.85 -7.34 12.57
C LEU A 139 1.85 -7.27 11.41
N LYS A 140 2.70 -6.24 11.36
CA LYS A 140 3.80 -6.15 10.38
C LYS A 140 4.76 -7.31 10.54
N ASN A 141 5.23 -7.58 11.76
CA ASN A 141 6.21 -8.65 12.03
C ASN A 141 5.66 -10.00 11.59
N ARG A 142 4.39 -10.29 11.87
CA ARG A 142 3.72 -11.51 11.42
C ARG A 142 3.64 -11.61 9.90
N LEU A 143 3.25 -10.52 9.22
CA LEU A 143 3.17 -10.49 7.76
C LEU A 143 4.55 -10.59 7.08
N LEU A 144 5.61 -10.15 7.75
CA LEU A 144 7.00 -10.34 7.31
C LEU A 144 7.49 -11.78 7.57
N MET A 145 7.18 -12.37 8.73
CA MET A 145 7.52 -13.76 9.07
C MET A 145 6.83 -14.76 8.13
N ASN A 146 5.57 -14.52 7.76
CA ASN A 146 4.90 -15.32 6.74
C ASN A 146 5.63 -15.28 5.39
N LYS A 147 6.32 -14.18 5.05
CA LYS A 147 7.15 -14.10 3.85
C LYS A 147 8.42 -14.96 4.00
N ASN A 148 9.05 -14.97 5.18
CA ASN A 148 10.24 -15.78 5.44
C ASN A 148 9.93 -17.29 5.45
N LEU A 149 8.78 -17.69 5.98
CA LEU A 149 8.32 -19.10 5.92
C LEU A 149 7.98 -19.57 4.50
N ILE A 150 7.59 -18.66 3.60
CA ILE A 150 7.41 -18.95 2.17
C ILE A 150 8.77 -19.02 1.48
N ILE A 151 9.71 -18.12 1.80
CA ILE A 151 11.09 -18.15 1.27
C ILE A 151 11.83 -19.43 1.71
N GLU A 152 11.65 -19.91 2.94
CA GLU A 152 12.23 -21.18 3.40
C GLU A 152 11.60 -22.40 2.71
N LYS A 153 10.33 -22.33 2.29
CA LYS A 153 9.68 -23.38 1.49
C LYS A 153 9.99 -23.31 -0.01
N GLU A 154 10.36 -22.14 -0.52
CA GLU A 154 10.78 -21.91 -1.91
C GLU A 154 12.29 -22.03 -2.13
N ALA A 155 13.07 -22.37 -1.10
CA ALA A 155 14.45 -22.83 -1.24
C ALA A 155 14.50 -24.29 -1.76
N GLU A 156 13.76 -24.60 -2.83
CA GLU A 156 14.32 -25.53 -3.81
C GLU A 156 15.50 -24.80 -4.45
N ASN A 157 16.69 -25.39 -4.40
CA ASN A 157 17.86 -24.91 -5.11
C ASN A 157 17.49 -24.60 -6.58
N THR A 158 17.22 -23.35 -6.92
CA THR A 158 17.31 -22.90 -8.32
C THR A 158 18.79 -22.94 -8.68
N GLU A 159 19.23 -24.09 -9.17
CA GLU A 159 20.54 -24.26 -9.78
C GLU A 159 20.65 -23.25 -10.93
N PHE A 160 21.47 -22.21 -10.73
CA PHE A 160 21.59 -21.12 -11.70
C PHE A 160 22.27 -21.66 -12.96
N ASN A 161 21.50 -21.90 -14.02
CA ASN A 161 22.01 -22.53 -15.23
C ASN A 161 22.83 -21.55 -16.09
N PHE A 162 24.14 -21.50 -15.85
CA PHE A 162 25.07 -20.68 -16.64
C PHE A 162 25.21 -21.09 -18.12
N ASN A 163 24.59 -22.20 -18.56
CA ASN A 163 24.65 -22.61 -19.96
C ASN A 163 24.04 -21.58 -20.92
N ILE A 164 23.13 -20.72 -20.45
CA ILE A 164 22.59 -19.59 -21.24
C ILE A 164 23.68 -18.63 -21.73
N PHE A 165 24.85 -18.59 -21.09
CA PHE A 165 25.95 -17.71 -21.49
C PHE A 165 26.93 -18.35 -22.48
N LYS A 166 26.84 -19.66 -22.75
CA LYS A 166 27.82 -20.39 -23.61
C LYS A 166 27.94 -19.78 -25.01
N ASN A 167 26.86 -19.25 -25.55
CA ASN A 167 26.82 -18.68 -26.90
C ASN A 167 26.71 -17.15 -26.93
N LEU A 168 26.77 -16.48 -25.77
CA LEU A 168 26.53 -15.05 -25.64
C LEU A 168 27.37 -14.21 -26.60
N LYS A 169 28.66 -14.55 -26.74
CA LYS A 169 29.58 -13.82 -27.63
C LYS A 169 29.20 -13.90 -29.11
N LYS A 170 28.58 -15.00 -29.54
CA LYS A 170 28.14 -15.20 -30.93
C LYS A 170 26.83 -14.45 -31.19
N GLU A 171 25.90 -14.51 -30.25
CA GLU A 171 24.59 -13.85 -30.35
C GLU A 171 24.67 -12.33 -30.16
N LEU A 172 25.61 -11.84 -29.34
CA LEU A 172 25.84 -10.41 -29.16
C LEU A 172 26.21 -9.72 -30.48
N LYS A 173 27.00 -10.40 -31.32
CA LYS A 173 27.42 -9.88 -32.63
C LYS A 173 26.28 -9.74 -33.63
N THR A 174 25.15 -10.42 -33.40
CA THR A 174 23.98 -10.36 -34.27
C THR A 174 22.97 -9.30 -33.83
N LEU A 175 23.18 -8.66 -32.67
CA LEU A 175 22.30 -7.63 -32.14
C LEU A 175 22.67 -6.24 -32.69
N ASP A 176 21.68 -5.34 -32.73
CA ASP A 176 21.90 -3.90 -32.98
C ASP A 176 22.69 -3.24 -31.84
N SER A 177 23.27 -2.06 -32.12
CA SER A 177 24.15 -1.34 -31.20
C SER A 177 23.48 -0.96 -29.88
N GLU A 178 22.19 -0.64 -29.90
CA GLU A 178 21.42 -0.28 -28.71
C GLU A 178 21.27 -1.49 -27.77
N LYS A 179 20.91 -2.66 -28.32
CA LYS A 179 20.82 -3.90 -27.54
C LYS A 179 22.19 -4.39 -27.05
N GLN A 180 23.24 -4.23 -27.84
CA GLN A 180 24.61 -4.55 -27.40
C GLN A 180 25.01 -3.73 -26.18
N GLN A 181 24.69 -2.42 -26.19
CA GLN A 181 24.98 -1.53 -25.06
C GLN A 181 24.17 -1.93 -23.82
N LYS A 182 22.90 -2.31 -24.00
CA LYS A 182 22.06 -2.79 -22.89
C LYS A 182 22.60 -4.07 -22.26
N VAL A 183 23.05 -5.04 -23.08
CA VAL A 183 23.67 -6.27 -22.57
C VAL A 183 24.96 -5.97 -21.80
N LYS A 184 25.77 -5.00 -22.25
CA LYS A 184 26.97 -4.56 -21.54
C LYS A 184 26.66 -4.06 -20.13
N VAL A 185 25.68 -3.16 -20.00
CA VAL A 185 25.27 -2.60 -18.69
C VAL A 185 24.81 -3.70 -17.73
N LEU A 186 24.02 -4.65 -18.23
CA LEU A 186 23.51 -5.76 -17.41
C LEU A 186 24.65 -6.69 -16.94
N LEU A 187 25.67 -6.94 -17.77
CA LEU A 187 26.83 -7.73 -17.36
C LEU A 187 27.67 -7.01 -16.29
N GLU A 188 27.82 -5.69 -16.40
CA GLU A 188 28.50 -4.87 -15.38
C GLU A 188 27.73 -4.85 -14.05
N GLU A 189 26.39 -4.82 -14.10
CA GLU A 189 25.55 -4.95 -12.90
C GLU A 189 25.71 -6.32 -12.24
N ILE A 190 25.74 -7.40 -13.03
CA ILE A 190 26.00 -8.76 -12.53
C ILE A 190 27.38 -8.83 -11.88
N GLU A 191 28.42 -8.28 -12.51
CA GLU A 191 29.78 -8.27 -11.97
C GLU A 191 29.86 -7.53 -10.63
N LYS A 192 29.18 -6.38 -10.51
CA LYS A 192 29.10 -5.62 -9.24
C LYS A 192 28.43 -6.41 -8.12
N VAL A 193 27.46 -7.27 -8.44
CA VAL A 193 26.80 -8.12 -7.45
C VAL A 193 27.67 -9.31 -7.04
N ILE A 194 28.45 -9.88 -7.97
CA ILE A 194 29.34 -11.02 -7.70
C ILE A 194 30.60 -10.60 -6.94
N ASN A 195 31.17 -9.43 -7.28
CA ASN A 195 32.46 -8.95 -6.77
C ASN A 195 32.32 -7.79 -5.76
N GLY A 196 31.10 -7.45 -5.36
CA GLY A 196 30.79 -6.37 -4.41
C GLY A 196 30.81 -6.78 -2.95
#